data_AF-A0A0K8NZR9-F1
#
_entry.id   AF-A0A0K8NZR9-F1
#
_cell.length_a   1.000
_cell.length_b   1.000
_cell.length_c   1.000
_cell.angle_alpha   90.00
_cell.angle_beta   90.00
_cell.angle_gamma   90.00
#
_symmetry.space_group_name_H-M   'P 1'
#
loop_
_entity.id
_entity.type
_entity.pdbx_description
1 polymer ?
#
loop_
_entity_poly.entity_id
_entity_poly.type
_entity_poly.pdbx_seq_one_letter_code
_entity_poly.pdbx_strand_id
1 'polypeptide(L)'
;MHGAVDPTAARPLRPAAGASPWLRLLRTAVPRKHLLQAVSGLLFGLFGMALPALLLNRRTPDPELLARGLVIGAGIVGWVLLVHGLLKQNTPVAAWLLPGQVRRLRLLLAGGWLLALAAIMTGLPARLQTGPVVLGVAALLAFAGAGMRWLWLWVGFWVVAPFVLVAGGTRLKPGGSLEGWAVAPWLVAAVLMLLGVALTRLLREGGAGHLDRPAGTWMRSRALDPTASVALPASTRWGRWLARLSEAPYHRWLRRCVSRPSSAARRAMLVFGPGAHWTVHLAWSAAVGLLVAAGLAWWLRRGSVEAGLWGPMIGLMSMALNPVFACAQPTRRTEAEQGLLQLAPGVPRGGAWRRSVARHRLAHFAVGWAAGAAGCGLLAQWMPPAMWPGVAVAVAAVLPSVVFVFPDLVQRGSLAGFHRRAALVACGGPVLALGLLHYGGVPAGALVAAAVAVAAAGLAWRWHALGRATPPLA
;
A
#
# COMPACT_ATOMS: atom_id res chain seq x y z
N MET A 1 -11.49 -25.53 -39.89
CA MET A 1 -10.03 -25.39 -40.13
C MET A 1 -9.32 -25.29 -38.78
N HIS A 2 -8.92 -26.42 -38.20
CA HIS A 2 -8.10 -26.47 -37.00
C HIS A 2 -6.63 -26.45 -37.42
N GLY A 3 -6.00 -25.28 -37.34
CA GLY A 3 -4.56 -25.17 -37.52
C GLY A 3 -3.86 -25.88 -36.37
N ALA A 4 -3.17 -26.97 -36.67
CA ALA A 4 -2.31 -27.67 -35.72
C ALA A 4 -1.22 -26.71 -35.25
N VAL A 5 -1.26 -26.35 -33.96
CA VAL A 5 -0.17 -25.62 -33.32
C VAL A 5 0.98 -26.60 -33.17
N ASP A 6 2.03 -26.42 -33.96
CA ASP A 6 3.25 -27.21 -33.91
C ASP A 6 3.90 -27.07 -32.51
N PRO A 7 3.88 -28.11 -31.66
CA PRO A 7 4.43 -28.05 -30.31
C PRO A 7 5.96 -27.95 -30.31
N THR A 8 6.61 -28.10 -31.47
CA THR A 8 8.07 -28.05 -31.61
C THR A 8 8.60 -26.65 -31.95
N ALA A 9 7.73 -25.71 -32.30
CA ALA A 9 8.11 -24.32 -32.62
C ALA A 9 8.53 -23.49 -31.38
N ALA A 10 8.49 -24.06 -30.18
CA ALA A 10 9.10 -23.48 -28.99
C ALA A 10 10.63 -23.54 -29.12
N ARG A 11 11.21 -22.61 -29.89
CA ARG A 11 12.66 -22.42 -29.99
C ARG A 11 13.25 -22.42 -28.58
N PRO A 12 14.11 -23.38 -28.21
CA PRO A 12 14.81 -23.32 -26.95
C PRO A 12 15.58 -22.00 -26.92
N LEU A 13 15.31 -21.18 -25.91
CA LEU A 13 16.03 -19.93 -25.68
C LEU A 13 17.52 -20.26 -25.58
N ARG A 14 18.27 -20.06 -26.67
CA ARG A 14 19.73 -20.24 -26.67
C ARG A 14 20.29 -19.38 -25.55
N PRO A 15 20.97 -19.97 -24.56
CA PRO A 15 21.50 -19.21 -23.44
C PRO A 15 22.51 -18.21 -24.00
N ALA A 16 22.30 -16.91 -23.72
CA ALA A 16 23.28 -15.89 -24.05
C ALA A 16 24.61 -16.25 -23.38
N ALA A 17 25.59 -16.66 -24.19
CA ALA A 17 26.93 -16.96 -23.75
C ALA A 17 27.53 -15.70 -23.08
N GLY A 18 28.02 -15.84 -21.85
CA GLY A 18 28.72 -14.76 -21.13
C GLY A 18 27.99 -14.11 -19.95
N ALA A 19 26.67 -14.31 -19.76
CA ALA A 19 26.02 -13.79 -18.56
C ALA A 19 26.38 -14.66 -17.34
N SER A 20 26.93 -14.05 -16.28
CA SER A 20 27.25 -14.79 -15.05
C SER A 20 26.02 -15.58 -14.56
N PRO A 21 26.18 -16.80 -14.01
CA PRO A 21 25.07 -17.60 -13.49
C PRO A 21 24.20 -16.80 -12.51
N TRP A 22 24.82 -15.90 -11.75
CA TRP A 22 24.17 -14.97 -10.83
C TRP A 22 23.30 -13.91 -11.50
N LEU A 23 23.78 -13.29 -12.60
CA LEU A 23 22.98 -12.32 -13.38
C LEU A 23 21.78 -12.99 -14.07
N ARG A 24 21.95 -14.23 -14.53
CA ARG A 24 20.85 -15.04 -15.05
C ARG A 24 19.83 -15.34 -13.96
N LEU A 25 20.29 -15.75 -12.79
CA LEU A 25 19.44 -16.00 -11.62
C LEU A 25 18.70 -14.75 -11.16
N LEU A 26 19.34 -13.58 -11.13
CA LEU A 26 18.68 -12.32 -10.78
C LEU A 26 17.61 -11.93 -11.82
N ARG A 27 17.90 -12.12 -13.12
CA ARG A 27 16.94 -11.84 -14.20
C ARG A 27 15.76 -12.81 -14.23
N THR A 28 15.97 -14.07 -13.85
CA THR A 28 14.89 -15.08 -13.78
C THR A 28 14.13 -15.04 -12.46
N ALA A 29 14.82 -14.77 -11.34
CA ALA A 29 14.21 -14.71 -10.01
C ALA A 29 13.44 -13.40 -9.83
N VAL A 30 13.93 -12.28 -10.36
CA VAL A 30 13.23 -11.00 -10.33
C VAL A 30 12.79 -10.67 -11.75
N PRO A 31 11.57 -11.09 -12.17
CA PRO A 31 10.97 -10.65 -13.42
C PRO A 31 11.21 -9.16 -13.61
N ARG A 32 11.64 -8.74 -14.79
CA ARG A 32 11.96 -7.32 -15.10
C ARG A 32 10.85 -6.36 -14.64
N LYS A 33 9.60 -6.83 -14.66
CA LYS A 33 8.41 -6.16 -14.11
C LYS A 33 8.50 -5.88 -12.60
N HIS A 34 8.98 -6.83 -11.80
CA HIS A 34 9.20 -6.67 -10.36
C HIS A 34 10.41 -5.80 -10.05
N LEU A 35 11.48 -5.88 -10.85
CA LEU A 35 12.62 -4.97 -10.73
C LEU A 35 12.18 -3.52 -11.02
N LEU A 36 11.42 -3.30 -12.09
CA LEU A 36 10.85 -1.99 -12.42
C LEU A 36 9.87 -1.50 -11.35
N GLN A 37 9.07 -2.38 -10.76
CA GLN A 37 8.20 -2.05 -9.62
C GLN A 37 9.01 -1.71 -8.37
N ALA A 38 10.11 -2.43 -8.11
CA ALA A 38 11.01 -2.18 -6.99
C ALA A 38 11.73 -0.85 -7.15
N VAL A 39 12.29 -0.57 -8.34
CA VAL A 39 12.96 0.70 -8.68
C VAL A 39 11.95 1.86 -8.64
N SER A 40 10.75 1.68 -9.20
CA SER A 40 9.71 2.72 -9.13
C SER A 40 9.25 2.95 -7.69
N GLY A 41 9.11 1.89 -6.89
CA GLY A 41 8.78 1.97 -5.48
C GLY A 41 9.88 2.64 -4.66
N LEU A 42 11.15 2.36 -4.96
CA LEU A 42 12.32 2.94 -4.31
C LEU A 42 12.46 4.42 -4.65
N LEU A 43 12.38 4.80 -5.93
CA LEU A 43 12.33 6.19 -6.37
C LEU A 43 11.13 6.94 -5.76
N PHE A 44 10.00 6.28 -5.59
CA PHE A 44 8.81 6.83 -4.94
C PHE A 44 8.99 7.04 -3.43
N GLY A 45 9.55 6.06 -2.73
CA GLY A 45 9.85 6.16 -1.30
C GLY A 45 10.92 7.21 -1.02
N LEU A 46 11.91 7.31 -1.90
CA LEU A 46 12.90 8.37 -1.93
C LEU A 46 12.23 9.74 -2.09
N PHE A 47 11.41 9.94 -3.13
CA PHE A 47 10.74 11.22 -3.38
C PHE A 47 9.75 11.59 -2.26
N GLY A 48 9.01 10.62 -1.71
CA GLY A 48 8.08 10.81 -0.61
C GLY A 48 8.73 11.14 0.73
N MET A 49 10.01 10.82 0.92
CA MET A 49 10.78 11.10 2.16
C MET A 49 11.68 12.34 2.02
N ALA A 50 12.30 12.55 0.86
CA ALA A 50 13.15 13.72 0.59
C ALA A 50 12.38 15.04 0.62
N LEU A 51 11.19 15.03 0.05
CA LEU A 51 10.47 16.26 -0.26
C LEU A 51 9.79 16.85 0.99
N PRO A 52 9.23 16.06 1.93
CA PRO A 52 8.88 16.58 3.26
C PRO A 52 10.11 17.05 4.05
N ALA A 53 11.26 16.40 3.93
CA ALA A 53 12.50 16.87 4.57
C ALA A 53 12.96 18.22 3.99
N LEU A 54 12.81 18.44 2.68
CA LEU A 54 13.02 19.75 2.04
C LEU A 54 12.05 20.82 2.55
N LEU A 55 10.77 20.47 2.69
CA LEU A 55 9.73 21.41 3.09
C LEU A 55 9.67 21.69 4.60
N LEU A 56 10.20 20.78 5.43
CA LEU A 56 10.31 20.98 6.87
C LEU A 56 11.57 21.79 7.24
N ASN A 57 12.58 21.84 6.36
CA ASN A 57 13.78 22.63 6.57
C ASN A 57 13.57 24.09 6.13
N ARG A 58 12.96 24.89 7.01
CA ARG A 58 12.40 26.22 6.74
C ARG A 58 13.37 27.33 6.27
N ARG A 59 14.70 27.16 6.36
CA ARG A 59 15.64 28.29 6.18
C ARG A 59 16.72 28.09 5.10
N THR A 60 17.17 26.87 4.87
CA THR A 60 17.96 26.48 3.70
C THR A 60 17.85 24.96 3.58
N PRO A 61 17.49 24.40 2.41
CA PRO A 61 17.51 22.96 2.23
C PRO A 61 18.97 22.51 2.29
N ASP A 62 19.40 22.06 3.46
CA ASP A 62 20.70 21.43 3.62
C ASP A 62 20.73 20.19 2.72
N PRO A 63 21.51 20.20 1.61
CA PRO A 63 21.54 19.11 0.65
C PRO A 63 22.05 17.82 1.31
N GLU A 64 22.81 17.93 2.40
CA GLU A 64 23.28 16.78 3.17
C GLU A 64 22.13 16.12 3.93
N LEU A 65 21.28 16.90 4.62
CA LEU A 65 20.09 16.36 5.30
C LEU A 65 19.11 15.71 4.32
N LEU A 66 18.94 16.30 3.14
CA LEU A 66 18.17 15.69 2.05
C LEU A 66 18.78 14.35 1.63
N ALA A 67 20.06 14.33 1.28
CA ALA A 67 20.75 13.13 0.82
C ALA A 67 20.67 12.02 1.86
N ARG A 68 20.85 12.35 3.13
CA ARG A 68 20.67 11.45 4.28
C ARG A 68 19.24 10.89 4.38
N GLY A 69 18.23 11.75 4.29
CA GLY A 69 16.82 11.35 4.31
C GLY A 69 16.43 10.45 3.12
N LEU A 70 16.99 10.75 1.93
CA LEU A 70 16.90 9.89 0.75
C LEU A 70 17.50 8.51 1.05
N VAL A 71 18.75 8.42 1.48
CA VAL A 71 19.39 7.13 1.73
C VAL A 71 18.60 6.30 2.76
N ILE A 72 18.12 6.91 3.84
CA ILE A 72 17.24 6.23 4.83
C ILE A 72 15.95 5.75 4.17
N GLY A 73 15.27 6.62 3.41
CA GLY A 73 14.03 6.29 2.71
C GLY A 73 14.21 5.14 1.71
N ALA A 74 15.27 5.14 0.91
CA ALA A 74 15.62 4.04 0.03
C ALA A 74 15.89 2.75 0.79
N GLY A 75 16.59 2.82 1.93
CA GLY A 75 16.85 1.66 2.79
C GLY A 75 15.55 1.01 3.27
N ILE A 76 14.63 1.80 3.84
CA ILE A 76 13.34 1.31 4.36
C ILE A 76 12.46 0.76 3.23
N VAL A 77 12.32 1.52 2.15
CA VAL A 77 11.41 1.15 1.05
C VAL A 77 11.97 -0.02 0.26
N GLY A 78 13.28 -0.02 -0.01
CA GLY A 78 13.98 -1.13 -0.63
C GLY A 78 13.86 -2.42 0.18
N TRP A 79 14.00 -2.32 1.51
CA TRP A 79 13.78 -3.45 2.42
C TRP A 79 12.36 -4.02 2.30
N VAL A 80 11.33 -3.17 2.42
CA VAL A 80 9.92 -3.60 2.32
C VAL A 80 9.62 -4.27 0.98
N LEU A 81 10.08 -3.68 -0.13
CA LEU A 81 9.86 -4.21 -1.47
C LEU A 81 10.59 -5.54 -1.67
N LEU A 82 11.82 -5.67 -1.16
CA LEU A 82 12.59 -6.90 -1.20
C LEU A 82 11.88 -8.01 -0.43
N VAL A 83 11.53 -7.78 0.85
CA VAL A 83 10.85 -8.80 1.67
C VAL A 83 9.54 -9.24 1.00
N HIS A 84 8.73 -8.31 0.53
CA HIS A 84 7.49 -8.62 -0.19
C HIS A 84 7.74 -9.44 -1.46
N GLY A 85 8.76 -9.09 -2.24
CA GLY A 85 9.17 -9.83 -3.43
C GLY A 85 9.60 -11.27 -3.12
N LEU A 86 10.47 -11.44 -2.12
CA LEU A 86 10.96 -12.75 -1.68
C LEU A 86 9.82 -13.63 -1.12
N LEU A 87 8.90 -13.03 -0.35
CA LEU A 87 7.71 -13.73 0.16
C LEU A 87 6.78 -14.18 -0.97
N LYS A 88 6.63 -13.40 -2.04
CA LYS A 88 5.85 -13.81 -3.23
C LYS A 88 6.51 -14.93 -4.02
N GLN A 89 7.84 -14.93 -4.10
CA GLN A 89 8.60 -15.99 -4.78
C GLN A 89 8.63 -17.29 -3.98
N ASN A 90 8.45 -17.21 -2.66
CA ASN A 90 8.37 -18.36 -1.77
C ASN A 90 6.99 -19.01 -1.84
N THR A 91 6.69 -19.63 -2.99
CA THR A 91 5.48 -20.44 -3.18
C THR A 91 5.76 -21.90 -2.82
N PRO A 92 4.76 -22.67 -2.36
CA PRO A 92 4.94 -24.09 -2.05
C PRO A 92 5.45 -24.90 -3.25
N VAL A 93 4.90 -24.60 -4.44
CA VAL A 93 5.23 -25.28 -5.69
C VAL A 93 6.67 -24.98 -6.11
N ALA A 94 7.08 -23.71 -6.09
CA ALA A 94 8.46 -23.35 -6.45
C ALA A 94 9.46 -23.94 -5.44
N ALA A 95 9.16 -23.87 -4.14
CA ALA A 95 10.01 -24.43 -3.10
C ALA A 95 10.18 -25.95 -3.19
N TRP A 96 9.24 -26.65 -3.82
CA TRP A 96 9.31 -28.09 -4.06
C TRP A 96 10.00 -28.43 -5.39
N LEU A 97 9.69 -27.71 -6.46
CA LEU A 97 10.21 -27.99 -7.80
C LEU A 97 11.64 -27.46 -8.05
N LEU A 98 12.08 -26.45 -7.30
CA LEU A 98 13.36 -25.78 -7.51
C LEU A 98 14.32 -26.04 -6.34
N PRO A 99 15.22 -27.04 -6.43
CA PRO A 99 16.15 -27.36 -5.35
C PRO A 99 17.05 -26.17 -5.03
N GLY A 100 17.23 -25.89 -3.74
CA GLY A 100 18.05 -24.77 -3.25
C GLY A 100 17.43 -23.38 -3.42
N GLN A 101 16.22 -23.24 -3.98
CA GLN A 101 15.57 -21.93 -4.11
C GLN A 101 15.40 -21.23 -2.76
N VAL A 102 14.90 -21.95 -1.74
CA VAL A 102 14.66 -21.38 -0.41
C VAL A 102 15.97 -20.90 0.23
N ARG A 103 17.05 -21.68 0.10
CA ARG A 103 18.40 -21.27 0.57
C ARG A 103 18.83 -19.97 -0.10
N ARG A 104 18.65 -19.84 -1.41
CA ARG A 104 18.97 -18.60 -2.15
C ARG A 104 18.11 -17.43 -1.70
N LEU A 105 16.80 -17.62 -1.49
CA LEU A 105 15.91 -16.57 -0.98
C LEU A 105 16.32 -16.13 0.44
N ARG A 106 16.75 -17.06 1.31
CA ARG A 106 17.25 -16.74 2.66
C ARG A 106 18.53 -15.93 2.62
N LEU A 107 19.47 -16.28 1.73
CA LEU A 107 20.69 -15.50 1.51
C LEU A 107 20.38 -14.09 1.00
N LEU A 108 19.46 -13.95 0.05
CA LEU A 108 19.01 -12.64 -0.44
C LEU A 108 18.34 -11.81 0.66
N LEU A 109 17.54 -12.44 1.52
CA LEU A 109 16.89 -11.76 2.64
C LEU A 109 17.92 -11.27 3.67
N ALA A 110 18.88 -12.12 4.05
CA ALA A 110 19.95 -11.77 4.98
C ALA A 110 20.88 -10.68 4.42
N GLY A 111 21.26 -10.78 3.14
CA GLY A 111 22.05 -9.75 2.47
C GLY A 111 21.29 -8.43 2.37
N GLY A 112 20.01 -8.48 2.00
CA GLY A 112 19.15 -7.30 1.96
C GLY A 112 18.93 -6.64 3.32
N TRP A 113 18.91 -7.43 4.40
CA TRP A 113 18.80 -6.94 5.77
C TRP A 113 20.02 -6.10 6.15
N LEU A 114 21.22 -6.64 5.89
CA LEU A 114 22.47 -5.94 6.15
C LEU A 114 22.60 -4.68 5.29
N LEU A 115 22.24 -4.76 4.00
CA LEU A 115 22.28 -3.61 3.10
C LEU A 115 21.30 -2.50 3.53
N ALA A 116 20.08 -2.86 3.92
CA ALA A 116 19.09 -1.89 4.39
C ALA A 116 19.54 -1.21 5.69
N LEU A 117 20.09 -2.00 6.63
CA LEU A 117 20.64 -1.47 7.87
C LEU A 117 21.82 -0.54 7.60
N ALA A 118 22.77 -0.95 6.76
CA ALA A 118 23.90 -0.13 6.36
C ALA A 118 23.45 1.19 5.72
N ALA A 119 22.51 1.14 4.77
CA ALA A 119 21.96 2.34 4.15
C ALA A 119 21.37 3.30 5.20
N ILE A 120 20.48 2.82 6.08
CA ILE A 120 19.88 3.67 7.10
C ILE A 120 20.93 4.24 8.05
N MET A 121 21.90 3.43 8.49
CA MET A 121 22.97 3.88 9.37
C MET A 121 23.86 4.95 8.72
N THR A 122 24.20 4.79 7.43
CA THR A 122 24.97 5.81 6.68
C THR A 122 24.20 7.12 6.50
N GLY A 123 22.87 7.07 6.44
CA GLY A 123 22.03 8.26 6.38
C GLY A 123 21.79 8.92 7.74
N LEU A 124 22.03 8.22 8.86
CA LEU A 124 21.84 8.81 10.19
C LEU A 124 23.03 9.73 10.55
N PRO A 125 22.78 10.92 11.12
CA PRO A 125 23.83 11.75 11.71
C PRO A 125 24.64 10.96 12.75
N ALA A 126 25.96 11.14 12.79
CA ALA A 126 26.86 10.38 13.68
C ALA A 126 26.42 10.39 15.15
N ARG A 127 25.92 11.53 15.66
CA ARG A 127 25.38 11.66 17.03
C ARG A 127 24.20 10.74 17.34
N LEU A 128 23.47 10.27 16.33
CA LEU A 128 22.33 9.36 16.45
C LEU A 128 22.72 7.90 16.22
N GLN A 129 23.96 7.60 15.85
CA GLN A 129 24.43 6.24 15.59
C GLN A 129 24.78 5.49 16.90
N THR A 130 23.94 5.62 17.92
CA THR A 130 24.12 4.93 19.20
C THR A 130 23.59 3.50 19.13
N GLY A 131 24.13 2.59 19.94
CA GLY A 131 23.68 1.19 20.01
C GLY A 131 22.15 1.04 20.14
N PRO A 132 21.48 1.78 21.04
CA PRO A 132 20.02 1.75 21.15
C PRO A 132 19.28 2.18 19.88
N VAL A 133 19.76 3.21 19.17
CA VAL A 133 19.12 3.66 17.92
C VAL A 133 19.29 2.62 16.83
N VAL A 134 20.48 2.02 16.70
CA VAL A 134 20.74 0.90 15.77
C VAL A 134 19.78 -0.25 16.03
N LEU A 135 19.64 -0.66 17.30
CA LEU A 135 18.73 -1.71 17.71
C LEU A 135 17.26 -1.36 17.44
N GLY A 136 16.86 -0.10 17.67
CA GLY A 136 15.52 0.38 17.37
C GLY A 136 15.20 0.34 15.87
N VAL A 137 16.13 0.80 15.02
CA VAL A 137 16.02 0.73 13.56
C VAL A 137 15.93 -0.73 13.10
N ALA A 138 16.79 -1.60 13.63
CA ALA A 138 16.76 -3.02 13.32
C ALA A 138 15.43 -3.65 13.75
N ALA A 139 14.97 -3.42 14.97
CA ALA A 139 13.69 -3.91 15.46
C ALA A 139 12.53 -3.44 14.55
N LEU A 140 12.55 -2.18 14.10
CA LEU A 140 11.55 -1.64 13.17
C LEU A 140 11.59 -2.33 11.81
N LEU A 141 12.78 -2.54 11.22
CA LEU A 141 12.92 -3.26 9.95
C LEU A 141 12.49 -4.72 10.09
N ALA A 142 12.86 -5.38 11.18
CA ALA A 142 12.50 -6.76 11.45
C ALA A 142 10.99 -6.89 11.62
N PHE A 143 10.38 -5.98 12.38
CA PHE A 143 8.93 -5.84 12.51
C PHE A 143 8.26 -5.62 11.15
N ALA A 144 8.77 -4.69 10.32
CA ALA A 144 8.20 -4.42 9.00
C ALA A 144 8.25 -5.67 8.10
N GLY A 145 9.36 -6.41 8.11
CA GLY A 145 9.50 -7.65 7.34
C GLY A 145 8.59 -8.77 7.86
N ALA A 146 8.57 -8.97 9.18
CA ALA A 146 7.73 -9.96 9.86
C ALA A 146 6.23 -9.67 9.68
N GLY A 147 5.84 -8.40 9.77
CA GLY A 147 4.47 -7.93 9.60
C GLY A 147 3.92 -8.22 8.21
N MET A 148 4.76 -8.28 7.15
CA MET A 148 4.31 -8.68 5.81
C MET A 148 3.75 -10.11 5.77
N ARG A 149 4.23 -10.97 6.68
CA ARG A 149 3.79 -12.36 6.81
C ARG A 149 2.69 -12.52 7.86
N TRP A 150 2.79 -11.79 8.97
CA TRP A 150 1.90 -11.94 10.13
C TRP A 150 1.09 -10.67 10.36
N LEU A 151 -0.13 -10.65 9.82
CA LEU A 151 -1.03 -9.51 9.95
C LEU A 151 -1.31 -9.11 11.42
N TRP A 152 -1.31 -10.08 12.33
CA TRP A 152 -1.50 -9.83 13.76
C TRP A 152 -0.41 -8.97 14.38
N LEU A 153 0.81 -8.95 13.83
CA LEU A 153 1.84 -8.01 14.28
C LEU A 153 1.43 -6.57 13.96
N TRP A 154 0.80 -6.33 12.82
CA TRP A 154 0.25 -5.01 12.50
C TRP A 154 -0.92 -4.64 13.40
N VAL A 155 -1.81 -5.59 13.72
CA VAL A 155 -2.89 -5.35 14.68
C VAL A 155 -2.30 -5.05 16.07
N GLY A 156 -1.33 -5.84 16.52
CA GLY A 156 -0.62 -5.60 17.78
C GLY A 156 0.03 -4.23 17.80
N PHE A 157 0.72 -3.83 16.73
CA PHE A 157 1.43 -2.55 16.66
C PHE A 157 0.51 -1.34 16.52
N TRP A 158 -0.54 -1.41 15.69
CA TRP A 158 -1.42 -0.26 15.45
C TRP A 158 -2.58 -0.16 16.44
N VAL A 159 -3.04 -1.30 16.98
CA VAL A 159 -4.23 -1.36 17.85
C VAL A 159 -3.86 -1.66 19.28
N VAL A 160 -2.93 -2.56 19.56
CA VAL A 160 -2.65 -2.94 20.96
C VAL A 160 -1.59 -2.05 21.58
N ALA A 161 -0.48 -1.79 20.88
CA ALA A 161 0.65 -1.05 21.41
C ALA A 161 0.30 0.37 21.84
N PRO A 162 -0.48 1.18 21.08
CA PRO A 162 -0.85 2.52 21.53
C PRO A 162 -1.68 2.48 22.82
N PHE A 163 -2.57 1.49 22.95
CA PHE A 163 -3.40 1.32 24.14
C PHE A 163 -2.61 0.80 25.34
N VAL A 164 -1.66 -0.11 25.14
CA VAL A 164 -0.82 -0.59 26.25
C VAL A 164 0.13 0.50 26.73
N LEU A 165 0.80 1.21 25.80
CA LEU A 165 1.76 2.26 26.13
C LEU A 165 1.12 3.45 26.85
N VAL A 166 -0.09 3.85 26.43
CA VAL A 166 -0.82 4.94 27.10
C VAL A 166 -1.44 4.45 28.43
N ALA A 167 -1.87 3.18 28.53
CA ALA A 167 -2.54 2.65 29.72
C ALA A 167 -1.55 2.45 30.86
N GLY A 168 -0.36 1.94 30.53
CA GLY A 168 0.75 1.75 31.45
C GLY A 168 1.34 3.06 31.99
N GLY A 169 0.83 4.23 31.56
CA GLY A 169 1.30 5.52 32.04
C GLY A 169 2.77 5.78 31.69
N THR A 170 3.35 4.98 30.79
CA THR A 170 4.70 5.18 30.31
C THR A 170 4.72 6.48 29.54
N ARG A 171 5.10 7.56 30.23
CA ARG A 171 5.64 8.74 29.60
C ARG A 171 6.91 8.25 28.93
N LEU A 172 6.79 7.78 27.69
CA LEU A 172 7.93 7.64 26.79
C LEU A 172 8.50 9.04 26.68
N LYS A 173 9.40 9.42 27.60
CA LYS A 173 10.16 10.65 27.47
C LYS A 173 10.90 10.49 26.16
N PRO A 174 10.56 11.26 25.11
CA PRO A 174 11.32 11.21 23.87
C PRO A 174 12.68 11.83 24.24
N GLY A 175 13.65 10.99 24.61
CA GLY A 175 14.94 11.44 25.12
C GLY A 175 15.21 11.24 26.61
N GLY A 176 14.59 10.27 27.30
CA GLY A 176 15.28 9.67 28.45
C GLY A 176 16.67 9.25 27.97
N SER A 177 17.74 9.86 28.48
CA SER A 177 19.06 9.95 27.84
C SER A 177 19.53 8.60 27.30
N LEU A 178 19.34 8.37 25.99
CA LEU A 178 19.94 7.23 25.29
C LEU A 178 21.48 7.28 25.39
N GLU A 179 22.02 8.47 25.71
CA GLU A 179 23.42 8.73 26.03
C GLU A 179 23.96 7.89 27.20
N GLY A 180 23.10 7.40 28.11
CA GLY A 180 23.50 6.53 29.22
C GLY A 180 23.45 5.03 28.90
N TRP A 181 22.82 4.63 27.79
CA TRP A 181 22.69 3.22 27.39
C TRP A 181 23.88 2.83 26.52
N ALA A 182 25.04 2.68 27.14
CA ALA A 182 26.22 2.11 26.50
C ALA A 182 26.01 0.60 26.32
N VAL A 183 25.34 0.21 25.23
CA VAL A 183 25.26 -1.20 24.83
C VAL A 183 26.58 -1.58 24.18
N ALA A 184 27.23 -2.62 24.67
CA ALA A 184 28.49 -3.08 24.11
C ALA A 184 28.34 -3.38 22.60
N PRO A 185 29.23 -2.90 21.72
CA PRO A 185 29.08 -3.04 20.26
C PRO A 185 28.92 -4.49 19.79
N TRP A 186 29.61 -5.43 20.45
CA TRP A 186 29.50 -6.87 20.17
C TRP A 186 28.10 -7.43 20.48
N LEU A 187 27.42 -6.91 21.51
CA LEU A 187 26.06 -7.32 21.86
C LEU A 187 25.06 -6.80 20.84
N VAL A 188 25.23 -5.54 20.39
CA VAL A 188 24.44 -5.00 19.28
C VAL A 188 24.62 -5.87 18.03
N ALA A 189 25.86 -6.18 17.65
CA ALA A 189 26.14 -7.05 16.51
C ALA A 189 25.50 -8.45 16.65
N ALA A 190 25.59 -9.06 17.84
CA ALA A 190 24.97 -10.36 18.11
C ALA A 190 23.43 -10.30 17.95
N VAL A 191 22.77 -9.27 18.50
CA VAL A 191 21.32 -9.09 18.35
C VAL A 191 20.94 -8.85 16.89
N LEU A 192 21.70 -8.06 16.14
CA LEU A 192 21.48 -7.83 14.71
C LEU A 192 21.60 -9.11 13.89
N MET A 193 22.59 -9.95 14.19
CA MET A 193 22.76 -11.26 13.57
C MET A 193 21.58 -12.19 13.92
N LEU A 194 21.19 -12.26 15.19
CA LEU A 194 20.05 -13.08 15.63
C LEU A 194 18.74 -12.65 14.94
N LEU A 195 18.49 -11.34 14.82
CA LEU A 195 17.34 -10.82 14.09
C LEU A 195 17.41 -11.17 12.60
N GLY A 196 18.57 -11.00 11.95
CA GLY A 196 18.76 -11.39 10.55
C GLY A 196 18.50 -12.88 10.31
N VAL A 197 19.02 -13.74 11.20
CA VAL A 197 18.78 -15.19 11.16
C VAL A 197 17.30 -15.50 11.42
N ALA A 198 16.66 -14.87 12.39
CA ALA A 198 15.23 -15.04 12.67
C ALA A 198 14.37 -14.63 11.46
N LEU A 199 14.71 -13.55 10.77
CA LEU A 199 14.02 -13.10 9.56
C LEU A 199 14.11 -14.13 8.43
N THR A 200 15.21 -14.89 8.31
CA THR A 200 15.30 -15.96 7.31
C THR A 200 14.26 -17.06 7.52
N ARG A 201 13.75 -17.22 8.75
CA ARG A 201 12.64 -18.16 9.06
C ARG A 201 11.28 -17.68 8.54
N LEU A 202 11.18 -16.43 8.08
CA LEU A 202 9.99 -15.97 7.32
C LEU A 202 9.84 -16.76 6.01
N LEU A 203 10.95 -17.26 5.46
CA LEU A 203 11.00 -18.08 4.27
C LEU A 203 10.95 -19.56 4.64
N ARG A 204 9.89 -20.23 4.21
CA ARG A 204 9.64 -21.64 4.50
C ARG A 204 10.26 -22.55 3.45
N GLU A 205 10.61 -23.74 3.90
CA GLU A 205 10.90 -24.89 3.04
C GLU A 205 9.60 -25.43 2.41
N GLY A 206 9.73 -26.14 1.30
CA GLY A 206 8.60 -26.82 0.65
C GLY A 206 8.03 -27.96 1.51
N GLY A 207 6.87 -28.49 1.13
CA GLY A 207 6.25 -29.67 1.77
C GLY A 207 4.88 -29.43 2.41
N ALA A 208 4.30 -30.49 2.98
CA ALA A 208 2.95 -30.49 3.56
C ALA A 208 2.75 -29.38 4.61
N GLY A 209 3.72 -29.16 5.51
CA GLY A 209 3.66 -28.08 6.50
C GLY A 209 3.67 -26.64 5.93
N HIS A 210 4.08 -26.46 4.66
CA HIS A 210 3.90 -25.20 3.94
C HIS A 210 2.46 -25.09 3.43
N LEU A 211 1.88 -26.20 2.96
CA LEU A 211 0.53 -26.26 2.43
C LEU A 211 -0.56 -26.16 3.52
N ASP A 212 -0.36 -26.81 4.66
CA ASP A 212 -1.38 -27.00 5.71
C ASP A 212 -1.60 -25.77 6.59
N ARG A 213 -0.71 -24.78 6.51
CA ARG A 213 -0.81 -23.60 7.38
C ARG A 213 -1.65 -22.48 6.74
N PRO A 214 -2.49 -21.78 7.54
CA PRO A 214 -3.37 -20.68 7.09
C PRO A 214 -2.67 -19.58 6.29
N ALA A 215 -1.37 -19.36 6.53
CA ALA A 215 -0.54 -18.40 5.80
C ALA A 215 -0.28 -18.81 4.34
N GLY A 216 -0.13 -20.13 4.07
CA GLY A 216 0.00 -20.67 2.71
C GLY A 216 -1.33 -20.63 1.96
N THR A 217 -2.45 -20.77 2.66
CA THR A 217 -3.80 -20.57 2.11
C THR A 217 -4.09 -19.09 1.83
N TRP A 218 -3.63 -18.17 2.68
CA TRP A 218 -3.75 -16.72 2.48
C TRP A 218 -2.87 -16.19 1.35
N MET A 219 -1.63 -16.70 1.23
CA MET A 219 -0.78 -16.42 0.08
C MET A 219 -1.34 -17.01 -1.22
N ARG A 220 -1.91 -18.23 -1.17
CA ARG A 220 -2.65 -18.80 -2.30
C ARG A 220 -3.89 -17.98 -2.65
N SER A 221 -4.70 -17.55 -1.68
CA SER A 221 -5.86 -16.71 -1.95
C SER A 221 -5.48 -15.34 -2.49
N ARG A 222 -4.33 -14.75 -2.12
CA ARG A 222 -3.80 -13.53 -2.74
C ARG A 222 -3.14 -13.76 -4.11
N ALA A 223 -2.56 -14.93 -4.34
CA ALA A 223 -1.96 -15.30 -5.63
C ALA A 223 -3.03 -15.65 -6.67
N LEU A 224 -4.10 -16.31 -6.24
CA LEU A 224 -5.25 -16.69 -7.06
C LEU A 224 -6.29 -15.56 -7.16
N ASP A 225 -6.49 -14.81 -6.09
CA ASP A 225 -7.31 -13.59 -6.07
C ASP A 225 -6.46 -12.36 -5.72
N PRO A 226 -5.77 -11.81 -6.73
CA PRO A 226 -4.97 -10.61 -6.58
C PRO A 226 -5.82 -9.35 -6.29
N THR A 227 -7.15 -9.47 -6.22
CA THR A 227 -8.12 -8.41 -5.90
C THR A 227 -8.58 -8.43 -4.44
N ALA A 228 -8.08 -9.37 -3.62
CA ALA A 228 -8.28 -9.41 -2.18
C ALA A 228 -7.59 -8.22 -1.48
N SER A 229 -8.15 -7.03 -1.70
CA SER A 229 -7.92 -5.79 -0.97
C SER A 229 -8.23 -6.06 0.49
N VAL A 230 -7.19 -6.32 1.29
CA VAL A 230 -7.32 -6.49 2.75
C VAL A 230 -8.42 -7.49 3.13
N ALA A 231 -8.59 -8.58 2.37
CA ALA A 231 -9.41 -9.67 2.86
C ALA A 231 -8.66 -10.23 4.08
N LEU A 232 -9.19 -9.93 5.28
CA LEU A 232 -8.76 -10.59 6.49
C LEU A 232 -8.76 -12.08 6.23
N PRO A 233 -7.79 -12.84 6.77
CA PRO A 233 -7.68 -14.26 6.51
C PRO A 233 -8.98 -14.96 6.93
N ALA A 234 -9.86 -15.21 5.96
CA ALA A 234 -11.09 -16.01 6.10
C ALA A 234 -10.76 -17.47 6.49
N SER A 235 -9.48 -17.84 6.48
CA SER A 235 -8.99 -19.08 7.05
C SER A 235 -9.18 -19.15 8.58
N THR A 236 -9.23 -18.01 9.28
CA THR A 236 -9.47 -17.97 10.74
C THR A 236 -10.94 -17.71 11.09
N ARG A 237 -11.41 -18.20 12.25
CA ARG A 237 -12.78 -17.95 12.75
C ARG A 237 -13.06 -16.44 12.88
N TRP A 238 -12.13 -15.69 13.47
CA TRP A 238 -12.21 -14.24 13.60
C TRP A 238 -12.20 -13.52 12.25
N GLY A 239 -11.35 -13.93 11.33
CA GLY A 239 -11.31 -13.38 9.98
C GLY A 239 -12.63 -13.58 9.22
N ARG A 240 -13.26 -14.76 9.35
CA ARG A 240 -14.61 -14.99 8.78
C ARG A 240 -15.67 -14.12 9.42
N TRP A 241 -15.63 -13.95 10.74
CA TRP A 241 -16.59 -13.12 11.45
C TRP A 241 -16.47 -11.64 11.01
N LEU A 242 -15.26 -11.09 10.99
CA LEU A 242 -14.99 -9.74 10.51
C LEU A 242 -15.35 -9.57 9.02
N ALA A 243 -15.02 -10.56 8.17
CA ALA A 243 -15.41 -10.55 6.77
C ALA A 243 -16.94 -10.47 6.63
N ARG A 244 -17.70 -11.34 7.31
CA ARG A 244 -19.17 -11.31 7.31
C ARG A 244 -19.73 -9.97 7.74
N LEU A 245 -19.18 -9.34 8.79
CA LEU A 245 -19.62 -8.02 9.23
C LEU A 245 -19.36 -6.95 8.16
N SER A 246 -18.15 -6.93 7.60
CA SER A 246 -17.79 -5.95 6.56
C SER A 246 -18.52 -6.16 5.23
N GLU A 247 -18.90 -7.41 4.91
CA GLU A 247 -19.59 -7.80 3.67
C GLU A 247 -21.12 -7.78 3.81
N ALA A 248 -21.67 -7.75 5.03
CA ALA A 248 -23.12 -7.72 5.26
C ALA A 248 -23.84 -6.58 4.49
N PRO A 249 -23.30 -5.33 4.43
CA PRO A 249 -23.88 -4.27 3.61
C PRO A 249 -23.88 -4.61 2.12
N TYR A 250 -22.82 -5.25 1.63
CA TYR A 250 -22.74 -5.72 0.24
C TYR A 250 -23.77 -6.80 -0.05
N HIS A 251 -23.91 -7.81 0.81
CA HIS A 251 -24.91 -8.86 0.65
C HIS A 251 -26.34 -8.31 0.73
N ARG A 252 -26.60 -7.30 1.58
CA ARG A 252 -27.90 -6.61 1.61
C ARG A 252 -28.17 -5.86 0.30
N TRP A 253 -27.17 -5.20 -0.25
CA TRP A 253 -27.26 -4.55 -1.56
C TRP A 253 -27.47 -5.57 -2.69
N LEU A 254 -26.72 -6.67 -2.68
CA LEU A 254 -26.83 -7.77 -3.64
C LEU A 254 -28.25 -8.37 -3.64
N ARG A 255 -28.79 -8.70 -2.45
CA ARG A 255 -30.17 -9.20 -2.32
C ARG A 255 -31.18 -8.24 -2.95
N ARG A 256 -31.04 -6.93 -2.73
CA ARG A 256 -31.90 -5.90 -3.34
C ARG A 256 -31.76 -5.83 -4.87
N CYS A 257 -30.56 -6.06 -5.41
CA CYS A 257 -30.33 -6.06 -6.87
C CYS A 257 -30.86 -7.31 -7.57
N VAL A 258 -30.92 -8.44 -6.86
CA VAL A 258 -31.51 -9.68 -7.35
C VAL A 258 -33.03 -9.64 -7.22
N SER A 259 -33.57 -9.08 -6.12
CA SER A 259 -35.01 -9.04 -5.86
C SER A 259 -35.78 -7.96 -6.61
N ARG A 260 -35.10 -7.02 -7.28
CA ARG A 260 -35.72 -5.96 -8.08
C ARG A 260 -35.19 -6.01 -9.51
N PRO A 261 -36.04 -5.79 -10.54
CA PRO A 261 -35.56 -5.66 -11.90
C PRO A 261 -34.51 -4.55 -11.96
N SER A 262 -33.27 -4.96 -12.20
CA SER A 262 -32.11 -4.08 -12.33
C SER A 262 -31.62 -4.11 -13.78
N SER A 263 -30.93 -3.06 -14.22
CA SER A 263 -30.30 -3.08 -15.54
C SER A 263 -29.25 -4.19 -15.60
N ALA A 264 -29.11 -4.85 -16.75
CA ALA A 264 -28.08 -5.88 -16.95
C ALA A 264 -26.66 -5.34 -16.71
N ALA A 265 -26.43 -4.04 -16.94
CA ALA A 265 -25.21 -3.35 -16.53
C ALA A 265 -24.95 -3.43 -15.01
N ARG A 266 -25.99 -3.23 -14.17
CA ARG A 266 -25.87 -3.31 -12.70
C ARG A 266 -25.63 -4.75 -12.24
N ARG A 267 -26.20 -5.75 -12.92
CA ARG A 267 -25.91 -7.18 -12.67
C ARG A 267 -24.49 -7.56 -13.09
N ALA A 268 -23.98 -7.04 -14.20
CA ALA A 268 -22.61 -7.28 -14.63
C ALA A 268 -21.58 -6.70 -13.64
N MET A 269 -21.94 -5.67 -12.86
CA MET A 269 -21.09 -5.16 -11.77
C MET A 269 -20.94 -6.14 -10.59
N LEU A 270 -21.81 -7.16 -10.45
CA LEU A 270 -21.69 -8.17 -9.40
C LEU A 270 -20.41 -8.99 -9.53
N VAL A 271 -19.89 -9.08 -10.76
CA VAL A 271 -18.66 -9.80 -11.09
C VAL A 271 -17.46 -9.22 -10.33
N PHE A 272 -17.46 -7.94 -9.97
CA PHE A 272 -16.35 -7.36 -9.21
C PHE A 272 -16.25 -7.84 -7.76
N GLY A 273 -17.30 -8.49 -7.22
CA GLY A 273 -17.31 -9.05 -5.87
C GLY A 273 -17.32 -8.00 -4.73
N PRO A 274 -17.33 -8.45 -3.47
CA PRO A 274 -17.41 -7.57 -2.30
C PRO A 274 -16.18 -6.66 -2.13
N GLY A 275 -14.97 -7.17 -2.40
CA GLY A 275 -13.71 -6.42 -2.24
C GLY A 275 -13.54 -5.23 -3.18
N ALA A 276 -14.44 -5.07 -4.15
CA ALA A 276 -14.48 -3.97 -5.10
C ALA A 276 -15.63 -3.00 -4.84
N HIS A 277 -16.53 -3.32 -3.92
CA HIS A 277 -17.77 -2.60 -3.71
C HIS A 277 -17.61 -1.57 -2.60
N TRP A 278 -18.04 -0.34 -2.87
CA TRP A 278 -17.89 0.81 -1.97
C TRP A 278 -18.47 0.57 -0.57
N THR A 279 -19.51 -0.27 -0.44
CA THR A 279 -20.14 -0.57 0.86
C THR A 279 -19.18 -1.29 1.81
N VAL A 280 -18.32 -2.18 1.29
CA VAL A 280 -17.36 -2.92 2.12
C VAL A 280 -16.26 -1.98 2.60
N HIS A 281 -15.80 -1.09 1.72
CA HIS A 281 -14.86 -0.04 2.08
C HIS A 281 -15.43 0.94 3.11
N LEU A 282 -16.70 1.34 2.96
CA LEU A 282 -17.36 2.20 3.94
C LEU A 282 -17.45 1.50 5.31
N ALA A 283 -17.78 0.20 5.34
CA ALA A 283 -17.82 -0.57 6.58
C ALA A 283 -16.43 -0.65 7.25
N TRP A 284 -15.37 -0.91 6.48
CA TRP A 284 -13.99 -0.90 6.98
C TRP A 284 -13.55 0.48 7.45
N SER A 285 -13.79 1.53 6.67
CA SER A 285 -13.47 2.90 7.03
C SER A 285 -14.20 3.35 8.29
N ALA A 286 -15.47 2.95 8.46
CA ALA A 286 -16.24 3.23 9.67
C ALA A 286 -15.65 2.47 10.88
N ALA A 287 -15.37 1.17 10.74
CA ALA A 287 -14.81 0.37 11.83
C ALA A 287 -13.42 0.88 12.28
N VAL A 288 -12.53 1.16 11.33
CA VAL A 288 -11.20 1.72 11.62
C VAL A 288 -11.33 3.15 12.17
N GLY A 289 -12.21 3.97 11.60
CA GLY A 289 -12.47 5.34 12.07
C GLY A 289 -12.98 5.38 13.51
N LEU A 290 -13.91 4.50 13.88
CA LEU A 290 -14.40 4.36 15.25
C LEU A 290 -13.29 3.91 16.21
N LEU A 291 -12.45 2.97 15.79
CA LEU A 291 -11.32 2.50 16.61
C LEU A 291 -10.28 3.62 16.84
N VAL A 292 -9.95 4.38 15.79
CA VAL A 292 -9.04 5.52 15.87
C VAL A 292 -9.64 6.62 16.75
N ALA A 293 -10.92 6.94 16.59
CA ALA A 293 -11.61 7.93 17.42
C ALA A 293 -11.65 7.51 18.90
N ALA A 294 -11.94 6.24 19.19
CA ALA A 294 -11.92 5.71 20.55
C ALA A 294 -10.52 5.76 21.16
N GLY A 295 -9.49 5.36 20.41
CA GLY A 295 -8.10 5.45 20.83
C GLY A 295 -7.65 6.88 21.08
N LEU A 296 -8.00 7.82 20.19
CA LEU A 296 -7.68 9.24 20.36
C LEU A 296 -8.42 9.85 21.56
N ALA A 297 -9.73 9.61 21.69
CA ALA A 297 -10.52 10.13 22.82
C ALA A 297 -9.94 9.64 24.15
N TRP A 298 -9.57 8.37 24.24
CA TRP A 298 -8.95 7.81 25.42
C TRP A 298 -7.53 8.35 25.67
N TRP A 299 -6.75 8.58 24.62
CA TRP A 299 -5.41 9.17 24.72
C TRP A 299 -5.44 10.64 25.16
N LEU A 300 -6.39 11.44 24.64
CA LEU A 300 -6.58 12.84 25.03
C LEU A 300 -6.98 12.99 26.51
N ARG A 301 -7.78 12.06 27.04
CA ARG A 301 -8.11 12.02 28.49
C ARG A 301 -6.88 11.86 29.38
N ARG A 302 -5.74 11.41 28.85
CA ARG A 302 -4.48 11.23 29.59
C ARG A 302 -3.53 12.44 29.49
N GLY A 303 -3.90 13.50 28.77
CA GLY A 303 -3.20 14.80 28.78
C GLY A 303 -1.85 14.85 28.06
N SER A 304 -1.47 13.84 27.27
CA SER A 304 -0.21 13.82 26.51
C SER A 304 -0.46 14.06 25.03
N VAL A 305 -0.61 15.32 24.61
CA VAL A 305 -1.13 15.63 23.27
C VAL A 305 0.02 15.80 22.26
N GLU A 306 1.00 16.65 22.51
CA GLU A 306 1.82 17.24 21.43
C GLU A 306 2.76 16.29 20.66
N ALA A 307 3.44 15.35 21.32
CA ALA A 307 4.50 14.56 20.67
C ALA A 307 3.99 13.37 19.82
N GLY A 308 2.76 12.90 20.02
CA GLY A 308 2.26 11.68 19.38
C GLY A 308 1.33 11.89 18.17
N LEU A 309 0.92 13.13 17.88
CA LEU A 309 -0.19 13.42 16.95
C LEU A 309 0.18 13.20 15.47
N TRP A 310 1.47 13.19 15.14
CA TRP A 310 1.97 12.87 13.80
C TRP A 310 1.62 11.45 13.37
N GLY A 311 1.63 10.48 14.29
CA GLY A 311 1.26 9.09 13.99
C GLY A 311 -0.17 8.95 13.49
N PRO A 312 -1.19 9.42 14.26
CA PRO A 312 -2.58 9.49 13.81
C PRO A 312 -2.74 10.26 12.50
N MET A 313 -2.03 11.37 12.30
CA MET A 313 -2.11 12.15 11.07
C MET A 313 -1.64 11.35 9.84
N ILE A 314 -0.50 10.66 9.95
CA ILE A 314 0.00 9.75 8.90
C ILE A 314 -0.98 8.60 8.66
N GLY A 315 -1.57 8.05 9.74
CA GLY A 315 -2.61 7.04 9.65
C GLY A 315 -3.82 7.53 8.86
N LEU A 316 -4.27 8.75 9.10
CA LEU A 316 -5.39 9.38 8.40
C LEU A 316 -5.10 9.67 6.93
N MET A 317 -3.91 10.21 6.64
CA MET A 317 -3.43 10.36 5.26
C MET A 317 -3.46 9.02 4.53
N SER A 318 -2.99 7.95 5.19
CA SER A 318 -3.00 6.60 4.63
C SER A 318 -4.42 6.08 4.39
N MET A 319 -5.37 6.35 5.30
CA MET A 319 -6.78 6.02 5.12
C MET A 319 -7.40 6.79 3.95
N ALA A 320 -7.11 8.09 3.82
CA ALA A 320 -7.59 8.93 2.73
C ALA A 320 -7.04 8.51 1.37
N LEU A 321 -5.82 7.96 1.32
CA LEU A 321 -5.18 7.43 0.10
C LEU A 321 -5.70 6.04 -0.28
N ASN A 322 -6.21 5.26 0.66
CA ASN A 322 -6.64 3.88 0.43
C ASN A 322 -7.68 3.72 -0.71
N PRO A 323 -8.70 4.59 -0.87
CA PRO A 323 -9.63 4.54 -1.99
C PRO A 323 -8.95 4.58 -3.37
N VAL A 324 -7.84 5.31 -3.51
CA VAL A 324 -7.06 5.38 -4.77
C VAL A 324 -6.52 4.00 -5.10
N PHE A 325 -5.90 3.34 -4.12
CA PHE A 325 -5.32 2.01 -4.28
C PHE A 325 -6.39 0.91 -4.40
N ALA A 326 -7.53 1.07 -3.75
CA ALA A 326 -8.67 0.17 -3.84
C ALA A 326 -9.30 0.18 -5.24
N CYS A 327 -9.36 1.32 -5.92
CA CYS A 327 -9.84 1.41 -7.30
C CYS A 327 -9.00 0.62 -8.32
N ALA A 328 -7.74 0.32 -7.99
CA ALA A 328 -6.80 -0.46 -8.82
C ALA A 328 -7.04 -1.96 -8.80
N GLN A 329 -7.58 -2.46 -7.69
CA GLN A 329 -7.58 -3.90 -7.39
C GLN A 329 -8.54 -4.67 -8.32
N PRO A 330 -9.76 -4.21 -8.61
CA PRO A 330 -10.73 -5.03 -9.31
C PRO A 330 -10.70 -4.85 -10.83
N THR A 331 -9.76 -4.06 -11.36
CA THR A 331 -9.40 -4.04 -12.79
C THR A 331 -8.46 -5.18 -13.18
N ARG A 332 -8.04 -6.04 -12.23
CA ARG A 332 -7.28 -7.26 -12.53
C ARG A 332 -8.09 -8.34 -13.25
N ARG A 333 -9.43 -8.24 -13.25
CA ARG A 333 -10.29 -9.01 -14.14
C ARG A 333 -10.04 -8.50 -15.57
N THR A 334 -9.35 -9.34 -16.33
CA THR A 334 -8.72 -9.05 -17.62
C THR A 334 -9.65 -8.31 -18.59
N GLU A 335 -9.10 -7.59 -19.56
CA GLU A 335 -9.87 -7.10 -20.71
C GLU A 335 -10.67 -8.24 -21.37
N ALA A 336 -10.15 -9.47 -21.30
CA ALA A 336 -10.85 -10.69 -21.70
C ALA A 336 -12.09 -10.96 -20.85
N GLU A 337 -12.02 -10.94 -19.51
CA GLU A 337 -13.22 -11.08 -18.66
C GLU A 337 -14.24 -9.96 -18.93
N GLN A 338 -13.79 -8.72 -19.07
CA GLN A 338 -14.68 -7.60 -19.41
C GLN A 338 -15.25 -7.72 -20.82
N GLY A 339 -14.54 -8.34 -21.75
CA GLY A 339 -15.02 -8.67 -23.09
C GLY A 339 -16.06 -9.78 -23.06
N LEU A 340 -15.83 -10.83 -22.27
CA LEU A 340 -16.79 -11.91 -22.05
C LEU A 340 -18.09 -11.40 -21.43
N LEU A 341 -18.01 -10.47 -20.47
CA LEU A 341 -19.21 -9.84 -19.90
C LEU A 341 -20.01 -9.02 -20.91
N GLN A 342 -19.37 -8.45 -21.92
CA GLN A 342 -20.05 -7.71 -22.99
C GLN A 342 -20.82 -8.63 -23.96
N LEU A 343 -20.54 -9.94 -23.93
CA LEU A 343 -21.31 -10.94 -24.67
C LEU A 343 -22.65 -11.27 -23.98
N ALA A 344 -22.79 -10.96 -22.68
CA ALA A 344 -24.02 -11.25 -21.95
C ALA A 344 -25.18 -10.35 -22.41
N PRO A 345 -26.40 -10.90 -22.54
CA PRO A 345 -27.55 -10.16 -23.05
C PRO A 345 -27.90 -8.96 -22.15
N GLY A 346 -28.11 -7.80 -22.80
CA GLY A 346 -28.46 -6.55 -22.14
C GLY A 346 -27.29 -5.80 -21.48
N VAL A 347 -26.08 -6.35 -21.46
CA VAL A 347 -24.90 -5.61 -20.99
C VAL A 347 -24.51 -4.59 -22.06
N PRO A 348 -24.35 -3.31 -21.72
CA PRO A 348 -23.91 -2.31 -22.69
C PRO A 348 -22.55 -2.70 -23.25
N ARG A 349 -22.30 -2.47 -24.54
CA ARG A 349 -21.04 -2.82 -25.21
C ARG A 349 -20.11 -1.61 -25.34
N GLY A 350 -18.82 -1.87 -25.51
CA GLY A 350 -17.82 -0.85 -25.84
C GLY A 350 -17.77 0.33 -24.86
N GLY A 351 -17.88 1.56 -25.38
CA GLY A 351 -17.79 2.80 -24.60
C GLY A 351 -18.87 2.95 -23.53
N ALA A 352 -20.07 2.39 -23.75
CA ALA A 352 -21.16 2.45 -22.78
C ALA A 352 -20.86 1.57 -21.54
N TRP A 353 -20.26 0.40 -21.73
CA TRP A 353 -19.73 -0.43 -20.62
C TRP A 353 -18.67 0.32 -19.84
N ARG A 354 -17.69 0.87 -20.55
CA ARG A 354 -16.58 1.64 -19.97
C ARG A 354 -17.11 2.79 -19.10
N ARG A 355 -18.07 3.57 -19.59
CA ARG A 355 -18.71 4.64 -18.80
C ARG A 355 -19.41 4.10 -17.56
N SER A 356 -20.12 2.96 -17.65
CA SER A 356 -20.79 2.36 -16.49
C SER A 356 -19.79 1.92 -15.41
N VAL A 357 -18.72 1.23 -15.79
CA VAL A 357 -17.61 0.86 -14.89
C VAL A 357 -16.98 2.12 -14.29
N ALA A 358 -16.74 3.14 -15.12
CA ALA A 358 -16.14 4.39 -14.70
C ALA A 358 -16.98 5.11 -13.64
N ARG A 359 -18.31 5.21 -13.82
CA ARG A 359 -19.22 5.76 -12.79
C ARG A 359 -19.15 4.98 -11.49
N HIS A 360 -19.16 3.65 -11.56
CA HIS A 360 -19.08 2.81 -10.36
C HIS A 360 -17.77 3.02 -9.60
N ARG A 361 -16.64 3.12 -10.30
CA ARG A 361 -15.32 3.41 -9.71
C ARG A 361 -15.25 4.82 -9.14
N LEU A 362 -15.81 5.81 -9.83
CA LEU A 362 -15.84 7.18 -9.34
C LEU A 362 -16.71 7.30 -8.08
N ALA A 363 -17.86 6.63 -8.05
CA ALA A 363 -18.70 6.55 -6.86
C ALA A 363 -17.96 5.89 -5.70
N HIS A 364 -17.25 4.79 -5.95
CA HIS A 364 -16.42 4.15 -4.94
C HIS A 364 -15.36 5.12 -4.40
N PHE A 365 -14.57 5.72 -5.29
CA PHE A 365 -13.55 6.70 -4.90
C PHE A 365 -14.15 7.85 -4.09
N ALA A 366 -15.25 8.44 -4.56
CA ALA A 366 -15.91 9.57 -3.91
C ALA A 366 -16.43 9.20 -2.51
N VAL A 367 -17.08 8.04 -2.36
CA VAL A 367 -17.54 7.56 -1.05
C VAL A 367 -16.37 7.29 -0.11
N GLY A 368 -15.31 6.62 -0.60
CA GLY A 368 -14.13 6.33 0.20
C GLY A 368 -13.40 7.60 0.63
N TRP A 369 -13.23 8.55 -0.28
CA TRP A 369 -12.63 9.85 0.00
C TRP A 369 -13.48 10.66 0.98
N ALA A 370 -14.80 10.73 0.76
CA ALA A 370 -15.71 11.46 1.66
C ALA A 370 -15.70 10.87 3.07
N ALA A 371 -15.69 9.54 3.20
CA ALA A 371 -15.55 8.87 4.49
C ALA A 371 -14.21 9.18 5.17
N GLY A 372 -13.11 9.17 4.41
CA GLY A 372 -11.79 9.56 4.90
C GLY A 372 -11.75 11.02 5.35
N ALA A 373 -12.26 11.94 4.53
CA ALA A 373 -12.34 13.36 4.83
C ALA A 373 -13.22 13.66 6.04
N ALA A 374 -14.37 12.98 6.18
CA ALA A 374 -15.22 13.07 7.36
C ALA A 374 -14.50 12.56 8.61
N GLY A 375 -13.77 11.44 8.52
CA GLY A 375 -12.94 10.94 9.61
C GLY A 375 -11.85 11.93 10.02
N CYS A 376 -11.15 12.52 9.06
CA CYS A 376 -10.17 13.58 9.34
C CYS A 376 -10.80 14.82 9.97
N GLY A 377 -11.97 15.25 9.48
CA GLY A 377 -12.70 16.41 10.00
C GLY A 377 -13.19 16.20 11.43
N LEU A 378 -13.72 15.01 11.75
CA LEU A 378 -14.09 14.64 13.12
C LEU A 378 -12.86 14.67 14.03
N LEU A 379 -11.74 14.09 13.58
CA LEU A 379 -10.52 14.07 14.39
C LEU A 379 -9.90 15.45 14.60
N ALA A 380 -10.03 16.34 13.61
CA ALA A 380 -9.57 17.72 13.72
C ALA A 380 -10.23 18.49 14.87
N GLN A 381 -11.46 18.11 15.28
CA GLN A 381 -12.15 18.73 16.42
C GLN A 381 -11.42 18.51 17.75
N TRP A 382 -10.61 17.46 17.83
CA TRP A 382 -9.83 17.12 19.02
C TRP A 382 -8.33 17.41 18.86
N MET A 383 -7.94 18.05 17.77
CA MET A 383 -6.56 18.41 17.47
C MET A 383 -6.32 19.91 17.67
N PRO A 384 -5.18 20.32 18.25
CA PRO A 384 -4.70 21.68 18.19
C PRO A 384 -4.82 22.32 16.80
N PRO A 385 -5.27 23.59 16.68
CA PRO A 385 -5.44 24.29 15.40
C PRO A 385 -4.17 24.28 14.52
N ALA A 386 -2.99 24.24 15.13
CA ALA A 386 -1.70 24.15 14.44
C ALA A 386 -1.56 22.92 13.51
N MET A 387 -2.38 21.88 13.70
CA MET A 387 -2.34 20.66 12.89
C MET A 387 -3.43 20.57 11.81
N TRP A 388 -4.38 21.49 11.82
CA TRP A 388 -5.41 21.56 10.77
C TRP A 388 -4.84 21.64 9.35
N PRO A 389 -3.68 22.30 9.10
CA PRO A 389 -3.04 22.25 7.78
C PRO A 389 -2.70 20.82 7.35
N GLY A 390 -2.22 19.96 8.26
CA GLY A 390 -1.92 18.56 7.95
C GLY A 390 -3.15 17.73 7.58
N VAL A 391 -4.28 18.01 8.22
CA VAL A 391 -5.58 17.43 7.86
C VAL A 391 -6.01 17.90 6.46
N ALA A 392 -5.88 19.19 6.17
CA ALA A 392 -6.21 19.73 4.85
C ALA A 392 -5.32 19.15 3.74
N VAL A 393 -4.02 18.96 4.00
CA VAL A 393 -3.09 18.25 3.10
C VAL A 393 -3.58 16.84 2.84
N ALA A 394 -3.91 16.09 3.90
CA ALA A 394 -4.38 14.71 3.79
C ALA A 394 -5.58 14.57 2.84
N VAL A 395 -6.54 15.50 2.96
CA VAL A 395 -7.78 15.49 2.18
C VAL A 395 -7.55 16.00 0.75
N ALA A 396 -6.80 17.10 0.59
CA ALA A 396 -6.56 17.76 -0.68
C ALA A 396 -5.63 16.95 -1.61
N ALA A 397 -4.60 16.32 -1.06
CA ALA A 397 -3.60 15.60 -1.83
C ALA A 397 -4.15 14.42 -2.63
N VAL A 398 -5.23 13.80 -2.14
CA VAL A 398 -5.81 12.60 -2.73
C VAL A 398 -6.69 12.95 -3.93
N LEU A 399 -7.41 14.06 -3.89
CA LEU A 399 -8.43 14.43 -4.89
C LEU A 399 -7.91 14.47 -6.33
N PRO A 400 -6.78 15.15 -6.63
CA PRO A 400 -6.25 15.20 -7.99
C PRO A 400 -5.88 13.82 -8.55
N SER A 401 -5.61 12.83 -7.68
CA SER A 401 -5.20 11.49 -8.11
C SER A 401 -6.26 10.84 -9.00
N VAL A 402 -7.54 11.14 -8.78
CA VAL A 402 -8.64 10.60 -9.58
C VAL A 402 -8.46 10.94 -11.06
N VAL A 403 -7.98 12.14 -11.40
CA VAL A 403 -7.82 12.61 -12.78
C VAL A 403 -6.71 11.84 -13.51
N PHE A 404 -5.63 11.52 -12.81
CA PHE A 404 -4.47 10.83 -13.38
C PHE A 404 -4.66 9.32 -13.44
N VAL A 405 -5.40 8.77 -12.49
CA VAL A 405 -5.55 7.35 -12.27
C VAL A 405 -6.70 6.76 -13.09
N PHE A 406 -7.78 7.51 -13.27
CA PHE A 406 -9.00 7.06 -13.93
C PHE A 406 -8.83 6.66 -15.41
N PRO A 407 -8.04 7.35 -16.26
CA PRO A 407 -7.90 7.00 -17.67
C PRO A 407 -7.28 5.62 -17.90
N ASP A 408 -6.27 5.23 -17.11
CA ASP A 408 -5.62 3.93 -17.23
C ASP A 408 -6.56 2.78 -16.91
N LEU A 409 -7.37 2.97 -15.88
CA LEU A 409 -8.33 1.97 -15.40
C LEU A 409 -9.40 1.68 -16.46
N VAL A 410 -9.70 2.66 -17.31
CA VAL A 410 -10.77 2.57 -18.31
C VAL A 410 -10.25 2.25 -19.71
N GLN A 411 -9.03 2.65 -20.06
CA GLN A 411 -8.55 2.58 -21.44
C GLN A 411 -7.44 1.55 -21.72
N ARG A 412 -6.54 1.28 -20.77
CA ARG A 412 -5.26 0.61 -21.09
C ARG A 412 -4.95 -0.66 -20.30
N GLY A 413 -5.75 -1.02 -19.29
CA GLY A 413 -5.54 -2.21 -18.45
C GLY A 413 -4.18 -2.30 -17.73
N SER A 414 -3.27 -1.34 -17.92
CA SER A 414 -1.88 -1.43 -17.50
C SER A 414 -1.72 -1.00 -16.05
N LEU A 415 -1.75 -1.99 -15.16
CA LEU A 415 -1.49 -1.84 -13.72
C LEU A 415 -0.14 -1.17 -13.43
N ALA A 416 0.85 -1.36 -14.31
CA ALA A 416 2.17 -0.75 -14.14
C ALA A 416 2.15 0.77 -14.36
N GLY A 417 1.33 1.26 -15.31
CA GLY A 417 1.09 2.70 -15.49
C GLY A 417 0.30 3.28 -14.33
N PHE A 418 -0.76 2.56 -13.92
CA PHE A 418 -1.59 2.93 -12.77
C PHE A 418 -0.75 3.11 -11.50
N HIS A 419 0.03 2.09 -11.11
CA HIS A 419 0.73 2.13 -9.82
C HIS A 419 1.76 3.24 -9.79
N ARG A 420 2.44 3.53 -10.91
CA ARG A 420 3.38 4.66 -11.02
C ARG A 420 2.68 6.01 -10.85
N ARG A 421 1.51 6.22 -11.48
CA ARG A 421 0.74 7.47 -11.34
C ARG A 421 0.09 7.62 -9.97
N ALA A 422 -0.54 6.56 -9.47
CA ALA A 422 -1.12 6.55 -8.13
C ALA A 422 -0.06 6.81 -7.06
N ALA A 423 1.12 6.22 -7.21
CA ALA A 423 2.29 6.52 -6.38
C ALA A 423 2.72 7.99 -6.55
N LEU A 424 2.96 8.48 -7.76
CA LEU A 424 3.34 9.88 -7.99
C LEU A 424 2.39 10.86 -7.29
N VAL A 425 1.07 10.63 -7.34
CA VAL A 425 0.11 11.52 -6.67
C VAL A 425 0.06 11.29 -5.16
N ALA A 426 0.14 10.04 -4.69
CA ALA A 426 0.13 9.73 -3.26
C ALA A 426 1.32 10.34 -2.50
N CYS A 427 2.49 10.49 -3.15
CA CYS A 427 3.66 11.13 -2.53
C CYS A 427 3.87 12.58 -2.96
N GLY A 428 3.69 12.90 -4.25
CA GLY A 428 3.86 14.26 -4.74
C GLY A 428 2.73 15.19 -4.32
N GLY A 429 1.50 14.67 -4.17
CA GLY A 429 0.32 15.43 -3.78
C GLY A 429 0.44 16.04 -2.39
N PRO A 430 0.75 15.26 -1.32
CA PRO A 430 0.90 15.81 0.02
C PRO A 430 2.02 16.83 0.12
N VAL A 431 3.10 16.60 -0.60
CA VAL A 431 4.22 17.53 -0.66
C VAL A 431 3.79 18.82 -1.32
N LEU A 432 3.22 18.78 -2.51
CA LEU A 432 2.78 19.99 -3.20
C LEU A 432 1.80 20.79 -2.33
N ALA A 433 0.88 20.08 -1.67
CA ALA A 433 -0.06 20.67 -0.72
C ALA A 433 0.66 21.34 0.48
N LEU A 434 1.64 20.68 1.09
CA LEU A 434 2.45 21.27 2.16
C LEU A 434 3.27 22.47 1.67
N GLY A 435 3.82 22.40 0.46
CA GLY A 435 4.57 23.49 -0.15
C GLY A 435 3.70 24.73 -0.36
N LEU A 436 2.50 24.55 -0.91
CA LEU A 436 1.53 25.62 -1.09
C LEU A 436 1.07 26.23 0.23
N LEU A 437 0.83 25.39 1.26
CA LEU A 437 0.44 25.86 2.60
C LEU A 437 1.55 26.63 3.31
N HIS A 438 2.77 26.10 3.32
CA HIS A 438 3.86 26.63 4.15
C HIS A 438 4.69 27.71 3.44
N TYR A 439 4.91 27.59 2.14
CA TYR A 439 5.73 28.54 1.36
C TYR A 439 4.89 29.44 0.47
N GLY A 440 3.79 28.91 -0.08
CA GLY A 440 2.87 29.70 -0.89
C GLY A 440 1.89 30.56 -0.07
N GLY A 441 1.83 30.37 1.26
CA GLY A 441 0.88 31.06 2.14
C GLY A 441 -0.59 30.73 1.84
N VAL A 442 -0.87 29.66 1.10
CA VAL A 442 -2.23 29.29 0.71
C VAL A 442 -2.98 28.79 1.95
N PRO A 443 -4.11 29.40 2.34
CA PRO A 443 -4.85 28.91 3.51
C PRO A 443 -5.43 27.52 3.24
N ALA A 444 -5.51 26.70 4.30
CA ALA A 444 -5.96 25.31 4.24
C ALA A 444 -7.30 25.12 3.50
N GLY A 445 -8.27 26.01 3.73
CA GLY A 445 -9.56 25.98 3.03
C GLY A 445 -9.43 26.22 1.52
N ALA A 446 -8.60 27.17 1.11
CA ALA A 446 -8.35 27.45 -0.31
C ALA A 446 -7.64 26.28 -1.00
N LEU A 447 -6.70 25.61 -0.32
CA LEU A 447 -6.05 24.42 -0.85
C LEU A 447 -7.07 23.29 -1.11
N VAL A 448 -7.96 23.02 -0.17
CA VAL A 448 -9.01 21.99 -0.34
C VAL A 448 -9.97 22.38 -1.46
N ALA A 449 -10.41 23.64 -1.50
CA ALA A 449 -11.28 24.13 -2.56
C ALA A 449 -10.63 24.02 -3.96
N ALA A 450 -9.34 24.39 -4.07
CA ALA A 450 -8.58 24.25 -5.31
C ALA A 450 -8.43 22.79 -5.72
N ALA A 451 -8.15 21.88 -4.78
CA ALA A 451 -8.06 20.45 -5.05
C ALA A 451 -9.39 19.87 -5.55
N VAL A 452 -10.51 20.27 -4.96
CA VAL A 452 -11.86 19.90 -5.42
C VAL A 452 -12.12 20.44 -6.82
N ALA A 453 -11.83 21.72 -7.08
CA ALA A 453 -12.02 22.36 -8.38
C ALA A 453 -11.19 21.69 -9.47
N VAL A 454 -9.90 21.42 -9.22
CA VAL A 454 -9.00 20.72 -10.15
C VAL A 454 -9.48 19.29 -10.41
N ALA A 455 -9.91 18.57 -9.38
CA ALA A 455 -10.44 17.22 -9.53
C ALA A 455 -11.74 17.22 -10.36
N ALA A 456 -12.67 18.15 -10.09
CA ALA A 456 -13.92 18.28 -10.83
C ALA A 456 -13.70 18.67 -12.28
N ALA A 457 -12.88 19.70 -12.55
CA ALA A 457 -12.55 20.14 -13.91
C ALA A 457 -11.82 19.03 -14.69
N GLY A 458 -10.84 18.37 -14.06
CA GLY A 458 -10.12 17.25 -14.66
C GLY A 458 -11.04 16.07 -14.95
N LEU A 459 -11.96 15.73 -14.04
CA LEU A 459 -12.97 14.69 -14.27
C LEU A 459 -13.92 15.06 -15.38
N ALA A 460 -14.42 16.30 -15.44
CA ALA A 460 -15.32 16.76 -16.50
C ALA A 460 -14.65 16.69 -17.88
N TRP A 461 -13.43 17.21 -17.99
CA TRP A 461 -12.64 17.13 -19.21
C TRP A 461 -12.39 15.68 -19.64
N ARG A 462 -12.00 14.80 -18.70
CA ARG A 462 -11.78 13.38 -18.97
C ARG A 462 -13.06 12.63 -19.32
N TRP A 463 -14.18 12.97 -18.69
CA TRP A 463 -15.49 12.40 -18.98
C TRP A 463 -15.91 12.71 -20.42
N HIS A 464 -15.69 13.95 -20.85
CA HIS A 464 -15.95 14.37 -22.22
C HIS A 464 -15.01 13.68 -23.23
N ALA A 465 -13.72 13.50 -22.90
CA ALA A 465 -12.77 12.76 -23.74
C ALA A 465 -13.14 11.27 -23.88
N LEU A 466 -13.61 10.62 -22.80
CA LEU A 466 -14.11 9.24 -22.84
C LEU A 466 -15.36 9.10 -23.73
N GLY A 467 -16.17 10.14 -23.86
CA GLY A 467 -17.29 10.18 -24.80
C GLY A 467 -16.83 10.10 -26.26
N ARG A 468 -15.71 10.74 -26.59
CA ARG A 468 -15.18 10.88 -27.96
C ARG A 468 -14.29 9.70 -28.41
N ALA A 469 -13.61 9.04 -27.49
CA ALA A 469 -12.61 8.01 -27.80
C ALA A 469 -13.17 6.62 -28.15
N THR A 470 -14.46 6.49 -28.48
CA THR A 470 -15.04 5.19 -28.85
C THR A 470 -15.30 5.17 -30.36
N PRO A 471 -14.44 4.55 -31.19
CA PRO A 471 -14.89 4.15 -32.51
C PRO A 471 -15.98 3.08 -32.34
N PRO A 472 -17.02 3.09 -33.18
CA PRO A 472 -17.92 1.95 -33.28
C PRO A 472 -17.07 0.72 -33.62
N LEU A 473 -17.28 -0.39 -32.91
CA LEU A 473 -16.81 -1.69 -33.37
C LEU A 473 -17.54 -1.94 -34.69
N ALA A 474 -16.82 -1.80 -35.80
CA ALA A 474 -17.28 -2.24 -37.12
C ALA A 474 -17.26 -3.76 -37.18
#